data_AF-A0A133UDF6-F1
#
_entry.id   AF-A0A133UDF6-F1
#
_cell.length_a   1.000
_cell.length_b   1.000
_cell.length_c   1.000
_cell.angle_alpha   90.00
_cell.angle_beta   90.00
_cell.angle_gamma   90.00
#
_symmetry.space_group_name_H-M   'P 1'
#
loop_
_entity.id
_entity.type
_entity.pdbx_description
1 polymer ?
#
loop_
_entity_poly.entity_id
_entity_poly.type
_entity_poly.pdbx_seq_one_letter_code
_entity_poly.pdbx_strand_id
1 'polypeptide(L)'
;MPEDEENHSDENRSLFERPGKYTERGKRRRIKLLRDQLEQVKRELRERWRVHEKVNGELKNEVDYSKRMLDRVKKHGPPEREDRRKEELRRKIDELKKERWRERVRAWRDTQDLMREARKLNRALSDLSLRLEGLEDHFGKSQGPYTVGQEVG
;
A
#
# COMPACT_ATOMS: atom_id res chain seq x y z
N MET A 1 -24.37 -20.57 -71.93
CA MET A 1 -25.30 -20.02 -70.92
C MET A 1 -25.38 -21.03 -69.80
N PRO A 2 -25.04 -20.74 -68.52
CA PRO A 2 -24.31 -19.62 -67.87
C PRO A 2 -22.95 -20.10 -67.25
N GLU A 3 -21.91 -19.28 -67.02
CA GLU A 3 -21.63 -18.36 -65.89
C GLU A 3 -21.72 -19.00 -64.49
N ASP A 4 -20.59 -19.03 -63.77
CA ASP A 4 -20.47 -18.49 -62.41
C ASP A 4 -19.00 -18.45 -61.96
N GLU A 5 -18.59 -17.24 -61.59
CA GLU A 5 -17.35 -16.87 -60.91
C GLU A 5 -17.32 -17.48 -59.51
N GLU A 6 -16.14 -17.83 -58.99
CA GLU A 6 -15.84 -17.49 -57.59
C GLU A 6 -14.33 -17.49 -57.32
N ASN A 7 -13.84 -16.26 -57.33
CA ASN A 7 -12.55 -15.79 -56.88
C ASN A 7 -12.46 -15.95 -55.36
N HIS A 8 -11.87 -17.03 -54.86
CA HIS A 8 -11.55 -17.15 -53.42
C HIS A 8 -10.12 -16.72 -53.17
N SER A 9 -9.95 -15.40 -53.14
CA SER A 9 -8.88 -14.72 -52.44
C SER A 9 -9.00 -15.03 -50.95
N ASP A 10 -8.40 -16.12 -50.50
CA ASP A 10 -8.07 -16.29 -49.09
C ASP A 10 -6.87 -15.41 -48.76
N GLU A 11 -7.17 -14.12 -48.62
CA GLU A 11 -6.52 -13.21 -47.70
C GLU A 11 -6.44 -13.90 -46.33
N ASN A 12 -5.40 -14.70 -46.13
CA ASN A 12 -5.07 -15.25 -44.82
C ASN A 12 -4.44 -14.12 -43.99
N ARG A 13 -5.37 -13.30 -43.54
CA ARG A 13 -5.32 -12.14 -42.69
C ARG A 13 -4.41 -12.42 -41.49
N SER A 14 -3.21 -11.82 -41.53
CA SER A 14 -2.55 -11.30 -40.34
C SER A 14 -2.33 -12.31 -39.20
N LEU A 15 -1.61 -13.40 -39.47
CA LEU A 15 -1.08 -14.28 -38.41
C LEU A 15 0.21 -13.74 -37.76
N PHE A 16 0.58 -12.48 -38.05
CA PHE A 16 1.59 -11.73 -37.33
C PHE A 16 0.93 -10.80 -36.31
N GLU A 17 0.36 -11.38 -35.25
CA GLU A 17 0.14 -10.61 -34.02
C GLU A 17 1.51 -10.14 -33.52
N ARG A 18 1.80 -8.84 -33.70
CA ARG A 18 3.07 -8.21 -33.33
C ARG A 18 3.53 -8.69 -31.93
N PRO A 19 4.77 -9.19 -31.78
CA PRO A 19 5.33 -9.65 -30.51
C PRO A 19 5.16 -8.67 -29.33
N GLY A 20 5.04 -7.37 -29.61
CA GLY A 20 4.79 -6.32 -28.62
C GLY A 20 3.47 -6.43 -27.86
N LYS A 21 2.37 -6.86 -28.50
CA LYS A 21 1.01 -6.86 -27.89
C LYS A 21 0.90 -7.78 -26.66
N TYR A 22 1.57 -8.93 -26.69
CA TYR A 22 1.59 -9.87 -25.56
C TYR A 22 2.41 -9.33 -24.39
N THR A 23 3.51 -8.61 -24.66
CA THR A 23 4.35 -8.00 -23.62
C THR A 23 3.64 -6.83 -22.92
N GLU A 24 2.90 -6.00 -23.64
CA GLU A 24 2.12 -4.90 -23.06
C GLU A 24 0.96 -5.40 -22.20
N ARG A 25 0.21 -6.41 -22.67
CA ARG A 25 -0.90 -7.00 -21.90
C ARG A 25 -0.39 -7.63 -20.60
N GLY A 26 0.75 -8.31 -20.64
CA GLY A 26 1.44 -8.85 -19.46
C GLY A 26 1.89 -7.76 -18.49
N LYS A 27 2.52 -6.69 -18.99
CA LYS A 27 2.95 -5.53 -18.19
C LYS A 27 1.76 -4.82 -17.53
N ARG A 28 0.66 -4.58 -18.26
CA ARG A 28 -0.58 -3.98 -17.72
C ARG A 28 -1.19 -4.83 -16.61
N ARG A 29 -1.23 -6.16 -16.77
CA ARG A 29 -1.66 -7.08 -15.70
C ARG A 29 -0.76 -6.97 -14.46
N ARG A 30 0.56 -6.90 -14.65
CA ARG A 30 1.50 -6.75 -13.54
C ARG A 30 1.35 -5.40 -12.83
N ILE A 31 1.13 -4.31 -13.56
CA ILE A 31 0.82 -2.99 -12.99
C ILE A 31 -0.46 -3.06 -12.14
N LYS A 32 -1.53 -3.69 -12.65
CA LYS A 32 -2.77 -3.88 -11.89
C LYS A 32 -2.51 -4.63 -10.58
N LEU A 33 -1.82 -5.77 -10.64
CA LEU A 33 -1.48 -6.55 -9.45
C LEU A 33 -0.71 -5.73 -8.40
N LEU A 34 0.30 -4.98 -8.83
CA LEU A 34 1.09 -4.14 -7.93
C LEU A 34 0.27 -2.98 -7.33
N ARG A 35 -0.69 -2.42 -8.08
CA ARG A 35 -1.64 -1.42 -7.55
C ARG A 35 -2.55 -2.03 -6.48
N ASP A 36 -3.06 -3.22 -6.74
CA ASP A 36 -3.92 -3.93 -5.78
C ASP A 36 -3.13 -4.24 -4.49
N GLN A 37 -1.88 -4.72 -4.62
CA GLN A 37 -0.98 -4.93 -3.48
C GLN A 37 -0.68 -3.63 -2.72
N LEU A 38 -0.44 -2.53 -3.42
CA LEU A 38 -0.21 -1.24 -2.77
C LEU A 38 -1.44 -0.75 -2.00
N GLU A 39 -2.64 -0.93 -2.56
CA GLU A 39 -3.88 -0.56 -1.89
C GLU A 39 -4.12 -1.44 -0.65
N GLN A 40 -3.78 -2.73 -0.72
CA GLN A 40 -3.80 -3.61 0.44
C GLN A 40 -2.88 -3.09 1.57
N VAL A 41 -1.61 -2.79 1.26
CA VAL A 41 -0.66 -2.24 2.25
C VAL A 41 -1.17 -0.92 2.85
N LYS A 42 -1.81 -0.06 2.04
CA LYS A 42 -2.44 1.18 2.54
C LYS A 42 -3.61 0.90 3.48
N ARG A 43 -4.43 -0.12 3.20
CA ARG A 43 -5.51 -0.54 4.11
C ARG A 43 -4.95 -1.07 5.43
N GLU A 44 -3.95 -1.93 5.37
CA GLU A 44 -3.28 -2.48 6.55
C GLU A 44 -2.65 -1.37 7.41
N LEU A 45 -2.04 -0.36 6.79
CA LEU A 45 -1.54 0.83 7.49
C LEU A 45 -2.64 1.55 8.28
N ARG A 46 -3.80 1.79 7.64
CA ARG A 46 -4.94 2.45 8.29
C ARG A 46 -5.50 1.61 9.43
N GLU A 47 -5.60 0.31 9.24
CA GLU A 47 -6.11 -0.62 10.25
C GLU A 47 -5.17 -0.71 11.46
N ARG A 48 -3.87 -0.93 11.23
CA ARG A 48 -2.89 -0.97 12.32
C ARG A 48 -2.85 0.34 13.09
N TRP A 49 -2.94 1.47 12.39
CA TRP A 49 -2.98 2.77 13.06
C TRP A 49 -4.18 2.88 14.02
N ARG A 50 -5.38 2.45 13.61
CA ARG A 50 -6.57 2.42 14.49
C ARG A 50 -6.39 1.49 15.68
N VAL A 51 -5.79 0.31 15.47
CA VAL A 51 -5.52 -0.65 16.55
C VAL A 51 -4.58 -0.03 17.58
N HIS A 52 -3.44 0.51 17.15
CA HIS A 52 -2.47 1.13 18.06
C HIS A 52 -3.03 2.37 18.76
N GLU A 53 -3.83 3.18 18.07
CA GLU A 53 -4.52 4.34 18.67
C GLU A 53 -5.47 3.90 19.79
N LYS A 54 -6.28 2.87 19.53
CA LYS A 54 -7.20 2.30 20.52
C LYS A 54 -6.46 1.78 21.74
N VAL A 55 -5.45 0.92 21.56
CA VAL A 55 -4.68 0.33 22.67
C VAL A 55 -3.96 1.42 23.48
N ASN A 56 -3.34 2.39 22.82
CA ASN A 56 -2.70 3.51 23.51
C ASN A 56 -3.71 4.39 24.28
N GLY A 57 -4.93 4.54 23.77
CA GLY A 57 -6.03 5.19 24.46
C GLY A 57 -6.45 4.44 25.73
N GLU A 58 -6.64 3.13 25.64
CA GLU A 58 -6.96 2.25 26.78
C GLU A 58 -5.88 2.32 27.86
N LEU A 59 -4.60 2.18 27.48
CA LEU A 59 -3.46 2.28 28.41
C LEU A 59 -3.37 3.65 29.07
N LYS A 60 -3.64 4.73 28.32
CA LYS A 60 -3.68 6.09 28.89
C LYS A 60 -4.79 6.22 29.94
N ASN A 61 -5.98 5.73 29.63
CA ASN A 61 -7.12 5.79 30.55
C ASN A 61 -6.85 5.00 31.84
N GLU A 62 -6.23 3.82 31.74
CA GLU A 62 -5.88 2.98 32.89
C GLU A 62 -4.79 3.64 33.78
N VAL A 63 -3.81 4.30 33.17
CA VAL A 63 -2.82 5.11 33.89
C VAL A 63 -3.50 6.25 34.66
N ASP A 64 -4.41 6.98 34.01
CA ASP A 64 -5.09 8.12 34.62
C ASP A 64 -6.10 7.69 35.70
N TYR A 65 -6.72 6.52 35.54
CA TYR A 65 -7.51 5.89 36.61
C TYR A 65 -6.62 5.53 37.81
N SER A 66 -5.51 4.83 37.58
CA SER A 66 -4.59 4.40 38.64
C SER A 66 -3.99 5.59 39.40
N LYS A 67 -3.68 6.70 38.70
CA LYS A 67 -3.25 7.96 39.34
C LYS A 67 -4.34 8.57 40.22
N ARG A 68 -5.59 8.64 39.74
CA ARG A 68 -6.73 9.13 40.54
C ARG A 68 -6.94 8.29 41.79
N MET A 69 -6.79 6.98 41.68
CA MET A 69 -6.84 6.06 42.82
C MET A 69 -5.69 6.31 43.81
N LEU A 70 -4.46 6.49 43.30
CA LEU A 70 -3.31 6.82 44.14
C LEU A 70 -3.52 8.13 44.91
N ASP A 71 -4.05 9.15 44.25
CA ASP A 71 -4.33 10.44 44.89
C ASP A 71 -5.46 10.34 45.91
N ARG A 72 -6.48 9.51 45.67
CA ARG A 72 -7.52 9.22 46.68
C ARG A 72 -6.92 8.53 47.90
N VAL A 73 -6.06 7.54 47.70
CA VAL A 73 -5.39 6.83 48.81
C VAL A 73 -4.51 7.79 49.62
N LYS A 74 -3.77 8.70 48.97
CA LYS A 74 -2.97 9.73 49.67
C LYS A 74 -3.80 10.71 50.50
N LYS A 75 -5.04 11.01 50.07
CA LYS A 75 -5.90 12.02 50.72
C LYS A 75 -6.77 11.43 51.83
N HIS A 76 -7.21 10.19 51.67
CA HIS A 76 -8.26 9.59 52.51
C HIS A 76 -7.95 8.15 52.93
N GLY A 77 -6.74 7.64 52.67
CA GLY A 77 -6.38 6.28 52.99
C GLY A 77 -6.16 6.08 54.50
N PRO A 78 -6.56 4.93 55.06
CA PRO A 78 -6.26 4.61 56.44
C PRO A 78 -4.74 4.40 56.62
N PRO A 79 -4.13 4.96 57.68
CA PRO A 79 -2.68 5.01 57.85
C PRO A 79 -2.02 3.61 57.87
N GLU A 80 -2.68 2.60 58.42
CA GLU A 80 -2.14 1.23 58.58
C GLU A 80 -1.95 0.47 57.27
N ARG A 81 -2.61 0.87 56.17
CA ARG A 81 -2.52 0.21 54.85
C ARG A 81 -2.10 1.17 53.74
N GLU A 82 -1.83 2.42 54.08
CA GLU A 82 -1.62 3.50 53.13
C GLU A 82 -0.35 3.26 52.29
N ASP A 83 0.76 2.92 52.94
CA ASP A 83 2.06 2.83 52.29
C ASP A 83 2.15 1.65 51.32
N ARG A 84 1.65 0.48 51.73
CA ARG A 84 1.63 -0.72 50.87
C ARG A 84 0.75 -0.50 49.64
N ARG A 85 -0.43 0.10 49.81
CA ARG A 85 -1.36 0.38 48.71
C ARG A 85 -0.86 1.50 47.78
N LYS A 86 -0.19 2.52 48.33
CA LYS A 86 0.51 3.56 47.53
C LYS A 86 1.61 2.94 46.69
N GLU A 87 2.40 2.04 47.26
CA GLU A 87 3.49 1.38 46.55
C GLU A 87 2.97 0.48 45.41
N GLU A 88 1.94 -0.33 45.67
CA GLU A 88 1.27 -1.15 44.66
C GLU A 88 0.75 -0.31 43.49
N LEU A 89 0.06 0.80 43.78
CA LEU A 89 -0.45 1.71 42.75
C LEU A 89 0.68 2.41 41.97
N ARG A 90 1.78 2.78 42.63
CA ARG A 90 2.96 3.34 41.94
C ARG A 90 3.58 2.32 40.99
N ARG A 91 3.78 1.08 41.45
CA ARG A 91 4.29 -0.02 40.63
C ARG A 91 3.37 -0.26 39.42
N LYS A 92 2.06 -0.35 39.63
CA LYS A 92 1.07 -0.50 38.56
C LYS A 92 1.14 0.65 37.54
N ILE A 93 1.22 1.90 38.01
CA ILE A 93 1.35 3.06 37.11
C ILE A 93 2.63 2.96 36.26
N ASP A 94 3.75 2.56 36.85
CA ASP A 94 5.03 2.46 36.14
C ASP A 94 5.04 1.29 35.14
N GLU A 95 4.42 0.17 35.48
CA GLU A 95 4.20 -0.95 34.55
C GLU A 95 3.35 -0.52 33.35
N LEU A 96 2.21 0.14 33.58
CA LEU A 96 1.35 0.64 32.51
C LEU A 96 2.05 1.67 31.63
N LYS A 97 2.90 2.53 32.20
CA LYS A 97 3.73 3.47 31.41
C LYS A 97 4.75 2.73 30.55
N LYS A 98 5.42 1.70 31.10
CA LYS A 98 6.37 0.87 30.35
C LYS A 98 5.66 0.14 29.21
N GLU A 99 4.50 -0.44 29.47
CA GLU A 99 3.68 -1.11 28.46
C GLU A 99 3.25 -0.14 27.36
N ARG A 100 2.77 1.05 27.72
CA ARG A 100 2.43 2.10 26.76
C ARG A 100 3.63 2.52 25.90
N TRP A 101 4.82 2.61 26.49
CA TRP A 101 6.04 2.89 25.73
C TRP A 101 6.35 1.76 24.75
N ARG A 102 6.27 0.50 25.19
CA ARG A 102 6.48 -0.68 24.32
C ARG A 102 5.50 -0.69 23.15
N GLU A 103 4.22 -0.41 23.42
CA GLU A 103 3.20 -0.36 22.38
C GLU A 103 3.46 0.76 21.36
N ARG A 104 3.89 1.95 21.81
CA ARG A 104 4.30 3.03 20.89
C ARG A 104 5.49 2.63 20.02
N VAL A 105 6.47 1.93 20.59
CA VAL A 105 7.62 1.42 19.83
C VAL A 105 7.18 0.38 18.81
N ARG A 106 6.28 -0.55 19.19
CA ARG A 106 5.71 -1.55 18.30
C ARG A 106 4.97 -0.90 17.14
N ALA A 107 4.07 0.04 17.44
CA ALA A 107 3.31 0.80 16.45
C ALA A 107 4.23 1.52 15.45
N TRP A 108 5.30 2.13 15.95
CA TRP A 108 6.28 2.81 15.11
C TRP A 108 6.99 1.82 14.17
N ARG A 109 7.45 0.68 14.67
CA ARG A 109 8.11 -0.36 13.84
C ARG A 109 7.17 -0.91 12.78
N ASP A 110 5.96 -1.29 13.17
CA ASP A 110 4.94 -1.82 12.26
C ASP A 110 4.61 -0.83 11.14
N THR A 111 4.52 0.46 11.48
CA THR A 111 4.32 1.53 10.50
C THR A 111 5.53 1.66 9.56
N GLN A 112 6.76 1.63 10.08
CA GLN A 112 7.97 1.74 9.26
C GLN A 112 8.10 0.59 8.26
N ASP A 113 7.77 -0.63 8.67
CA ASP A 113 7.87 -1.80 7.81
C ASP A 113 6.85 -1.74 6.66
N LEU A 114 5.60 -1.39 6.95
CA LEU A 114 4.58 -1.18 5.91
C LEU A 114 4.92 0.00 4.98
N MET A 115 5.48 1.09 5.50
CA MET A 115 5.94 2.21 4.67
C MET A 115 7.14 1.83 3.78
N ARG A 116 8.02 0.93 4.24
CA ARG A 116 9.11 0.39 3.40
C ARG A 116 8.54 -0.46 2.28
N GLU A 117 7.56 -1.32 2.56
CA GLU A 117 6.89 -2.13 1.56
C GLU A 117 6.16 -1.26 0.52
N ALA A 118 5.39 -0.27 0.97
CA ALA A 118 4.71 0.67 0.07
C ALA A 118 5.69 1.39 -0.87
N ARG A 119 6.86 1.81 -0.36
CA ARG A 119 7.92 2.42 -1.18
C ARG A 119 8.50 1.45 -2.22
N LYS A 120 8.71 0.18 -1.86
CA LYS A 120 9.17 -0.86 -2.80
C LYS A 120 8.15 -1.08 -3.92
N LEU A 121 6.87 -1.22 -3.57
CA LEU A 121 5.77 -1.39 -4.53
C LEU A 121 5.64 -0.18 -5.47
N ASN A 122 5.73 1.04 -4.93
CA ASN A 122 5.71 2.26 -5.73
C ASN A 122 6.87 2.34 -6.73
N ARG A 123 8.08 1.96 -6.32
CA ARG A 123 9.24 1.91 -7.24
C ARG A 123 8.99 0.91 -8.37
N ALA A 124 8.55 -0.31 -8.04
CA ALA A 124 8.23 -1.33 -9.04
C ALA A 124 7.12 -0.89 -10.01
N LEU A 125 6.10 -0.19 -9.50
CA LEU A 125 5.04 0.41 -10.34
C LEU A 125 5.59 1.48 -11.27
N SER A 126 6.42 2.39 -10.76
CA SER A 126 7.03 3.47 -11.55
C SER A 126 7.90 2.89 -12.66
N ASP A 127 8.77 1.94 -12.33
CA ASP A 127 9.67 1.30 -13.29
C ASP A 127 8.89 0.58 -14.40
N LEU A 128 7.83 -0.15 -14.06
CA LEU A 128 7.00 -0.83 -15.04
C LEU A 128 6.17 0.12 -15.90
N SER A 129 5.72 1.24 -15.33
CA SER A 129 4.97 2.26 -16.07
C SER A 129 5.86 2.96 -17.08
N LEU A 130 7.07 3.38 -16.69
CA LEU A 130 8.07 3.97 -17.61
C LEU A 130 8.46 3.00 -18.74
N ARG A 131 8.62 1.71 -18.42
CA ARG A 131 8.89 0.65 -19.41
C ARG A 131 7.70 0.31 -20.31
N LEU A 132 6.49 0.74 -19.97
CA LEU A 132 5.29 0.61 -20.80
C LEU A 132 5.18 1.83 -21.71
N GLU A 133 5.37 3.02 -21.17
CA GLU A 133 5.35 4.31 -21.88
C GLU A 133 6.43 4.37 -22.97
N GLY A 134 7.67 3.95 -22.65
CA GLY A 134 8.75 3.84 -23.64
C GLY A 134 8.53 2.78 -24.72
N LEU A 135 7.66 1.77 -24.49
CA LEU A 135 7.23 0.85 -25.53
C LEU A 135 6.18 1.49 -26.43
N GLU A 136 5.21 2.19 -25.84
CA GLU A 136 4.17 2.92 -26.57
C GLU A 136 4.81 3.99 -27.48
N ASP A 137 5.85 4.69 -27.02
CA ASP A 137 6.63 5.64 -27.82
C ASP A 137 7.40 4.98 -28.98
N HIS A 138 7.96 3.78 -28.76
CA HIS A 138 8.72 3.06 -29.79
C HIS A 138 7.81 2.58 -30.93
N PHE A 139 6.59 2.14 -30.63
CA PHE A 139 5.62 1.73 -31.64
C PHE A 139 4.83 2.90 -32.24
N GLY A 140 4.65 3.99 -31.49
CA GLY A 140 4.00 5.23 -31.96
C GLY A 140 4.80 6.01 -33.01
N LYS A 141 6.14 5.95 -32.99
CA LYS A 141 7.01 6.60 -33.99
C LYS A 141 7.10 5.87 -35.35
N SER A 142 6.49 4.68 -35.49
CA SER A 142 6.51 3.92 -36.75
C SER A 142 5.45 4.34 -37.78
N GLN A 143 4.62 5.34 -37.46
CA GLN A 143 3.68 5.97 -38.39
C GLN A 143 4.15 7.39 -38.74
N GLY A 144 5.31 7.48 -39.41
CA GLY A 144 5.67 8.71 -40.13
C GLY A 144 4.84 8.82 -41.42
N PRO A 145 4.31 10.00 -41.78
CA PRO A 145 3.60 10.18 -43.04
C PRO A 145 4.60 9.98 -44.19
N TYR A 146 4.39 8.96 -45.01
CA TYR A 146 5.07 8.84 -46.29
C TYR A 146 4.74 10.08 -47.12
N THR A 147 5.78 10.87 -47.39
CA THR A 147 5.78 11.96 -48.37
C THR A 147 5.45 11.40 -49.75
N VAL A 148 4.31 11.77 -50.31
CA VAL A 148 4.06 11.66 -51.76
C VAL A 148 4.17 13.07 -52.33
N GLY A 149 5.41 13.47 -52.63
CA GLY A 149 5.65 14.56 -53.56
C GLY A 149 5.48 13.99 -54.97
N GLN A 150 4.34 14.26 -55.61
CA GLN A 150 4.19 14.16 -57.06
C GLN A 150 4.23 15.58 -57.63
N GLU A 151 5.41 15.98 -58.07
CA GLU A 151 5.57 16.97 -59.14
C GLU A 151 5.82 16.20 -60.44
N VAL A 152 4.87 16.28 -61.35
CA VAL A 152 4.96 16.01 -62.80
C VAL A 152 3.65 16.58 -63.37
N GLY A 153 3.61 17.47 -64.34
CA GLY A 153 4.57 18.14 -65.20
C GLY A 153 3.75 19.01 -66.15
#